data_AF-A0A7Y3NRK8-F1
#
_entry.id   AF-A0A7Y3NRK8-F1
#
_cell.length_a   1.000
_cell.length_b   1.000
_cell.length_c   1.000
_cell.angle_alpha   90.00
_cell.angle_beta   90.00
_cell.angle_gamma   90.00
#
_symmetry.space_group_name_H-M   'P 1'
#
loop_
_entity.id
_entity.type
_entity.pdbx_description
1 polymer ?
#
loop_
_entity_poly.entity_id
_entity_poly.type
_entity_poly.pdbx_seq_one_letter_code
_entity_poly.pdbx_strand_id
1 'polypeptide(L)'
;MTKHVKRTSPFAIVFVLALPLFAFAQSGINTAAITPYSNGILNVINNILVPLIIGIAFIVFLWGVFKYFILGAANEDDRREGRQFVLWGLIGFVVIISVWGLVALVSNTLGFSTGSATTNGLTPPTI
;
A
#
# COMPACT_ATOMS: atom_id res chain seq x y z
N MET A 1 -18.35 52.05 15.41
CA MET A 1 -18.26 50.95 14.41
C MET A 1 -16.78 50.64 14.17
N THR A 2 -16.33 49.51 14.70
CA THR A 2 -14.93 49.08 14.85
C THR A 2 -14.36 48.46 13.56
N LYS A 3 -13.32 49.06 12.98
CA LYS A 3 -12.54 48.43 11.90
C LYS A 3 -11.55 47.43 12.51
N HIS A 4 -11.93 46.15 12.53
CA HIS A 4 -11.00 45.06 12.80
C HIS A 4 -10.14 44.78 11.57
N VAL A 5 -9.00 45.47 11.46
CA VAL A 5 -7.92 45.05 10.57
C VAL A 5 -7.26 43.84 11.22
N LYS A 6 -7.62 42.63 10.78
CA LYS A 6 -6.85 41.42 11.10
C LYS A 6 -5.46 41.63 10.51
N ARG A 7 -4.47 41.86 11.38
CA ARG A 7 -3.05 41.88 11.04
C ARG A 7 -2.68 40.50 10.52
N THR A 8 -2.82 40.29 9.22
CA THR A 8 -2.30 39.10 8.55
C THR A 8 -0.78 39.18 8.61
N SER A 9 -0.18 38.27 9.38
CA SER A 9 1.27 38.19 9.53
C SER A 9 1.93 37.97 8.17
N PRO A 10 3.04 38.66 7.85
CA PRO A 10 3.70 38.56 6.54
C PRO A 10 4.13 37.12 6.20
N PHE A 11 4.38 36.28 7.21
CA PHE A 11 4.71 34.87 7.06
C PHE A 11 3.58 34.02 6.45
N ALA A 12 2.30 34.34 6.71
CA ALA A 12 1.18 33.58 6.16
C ALA A 12 1.03 33.80 4.65
N ILE A 13 1.35 35.00 4.17
CA ILE A 13 1.29 35.34 2.75
C ILE A 13 2.38 34.60 1.97
N VAL A 14 3.61 34.53 2.51
CA VAL A 14 4.72 33.80 1.90
C VAL A 14 4.41 32.30 1.81
N PHE A 15 3.77 31.72 2.83
CA PHE A 15 3.40 30.31 2.82
C PHE A 15 2.35 29.99 1.75
N VAL A 16 1.31 30.82 1.61
CA VAL A 16 0.27 30.64 0.57
C VAL A 16 0.82 30.88 -0.83
N LEU A 17 1.76 31.81 -1.01
CA LEU A 17 2.43 32.03 -2.30
C LEU A 17 3.40 30.90 -2.68
N ALA A 18 3.85 30.10 -1.72
CA ALA A 18 4.74 28.96 -1.95
C ALA A 18 3.97 27.68 -2.33
N LEU A 19 2.69 27.54 -1.95
CA LEU A 19 1.87 26.37 -2.31
C LEU A 19 1.81 26.08 -3.82
N PRO A 20 1.67 27.08 -4.72
CA PRO A 20 1.73 26.85 -6.15
C PRO A 20 3.07 26.27 -6.60
N LEU A 21 4.19 26.71 -6.01
CA LEU A 21 5.53 26.21 -6.36
C LEU A 21 5.67 24.72 -6.03
N PHE A 22 5.06 24.25 -4.95
CA PHE A 22 5.02 22.81 -4.62
C PHE A 22 4.09 22.03 -5.53
N ALA A 23 2.96 22.61 -5.96
CA ALA A 23 2.08 22.00 -6.96
C ALA A 23 2.76 21.88 -8.34
N PHE A 24 3.58 22.86 -8.72
CA PHE A 24 4.35 22.83 -9.97
C PHE A 24 5.63 21.98 -9.88
N ALA A 25 6.13 21.67 -8.68
CA ALA A 25 7.24 20.72 -8.50
C ALA A 25 6.85 19.27 -8.85
N GLN A 26 5.55 18.97 -8.92
CA GLN A 26 5.02 17.70 -9.40
C GLN A 26 4.98 17.65 -10.94
N SER A 27 6.07 18.01 -11.63
CA SER A 27 6.17 17.71 -13.07
C SER A 27 6.36 16.21 -13.25
N GLY A 28 5.37 15.54 -13.83
CA GLY A 28 5.35 14.08 -13.97
C GLY A 28 6.57 13.53 -14.71
N ILE A 29 7.18 12.49 -14.15
CA ILE A 29 8.23 11.70 -14.81
C ILE A 29 7.60 11.04 -16.04
N ASN A 30 8.16 11.25 -17.23
CA ASN A 30 7.72 10.55 -18.45
C ASN A 30 8.24 9.11 -18.40
N THR A 31 7.41 8.18 -17.91
CA THR A 31 7.80 6.79 -17.63
C THR A 31 7.75 5.87 -18.85
N ALA A 32 7.46 6.38 -20.05
CA ALA A 32 7.20 5.57 -21.26
C ALA A 32 8.36 4.61 -21.65
N ALA A 33 9.60 4.93 -21.29
CA ALA A 33 10.76 4.07 -21.54
C ALA A 33 11.01 3.02 -20.44
N ILE A 34 10.48 3.22 -19.24
CA ILE A 34 10.70 2.36 -18.06
C ILE A 34 9.47 1.50 -17.71
N THR A 35 8.29 1.84 -18.23
CA THR A 35 7.03 1.11 -18.07
C THR A 35 7.10 -0.39 -18.44
N PRO A 36 7.74 -0.84 -19.54
CA PRO A 36 7.76 -2.27 -19.85
C PRO A 36 8.60 -3.08 -18.84
N TYR A 37 9.69 -2.51 -18.32
CA TYR A 37 10.54 -3.17 -17.32
C TYR A 37 9.90 -3.17 -15.93
N SER A 38 9.23 -2.08 -15.53
CA SER A 38 8.51 -2.00 -14.27
C SER A 38 7.30 -2.94 -14.26
N ASN A 39 6.56 -3.05 -15.37
CA ASN A 39 5.40 -3.91 -15.45
C ASN A 39 5.75 -5.39 -15.33
N GLY A 40 6.88 -5.84 -15.88
CA GLY A 40 7.34 -7.22 -15.73
C GLY A 40 7.60 -7.60 -14.26
N ILE A 41 8.32 -6.75 -13.52
CA ILE A 41 8.66 -7.01 -12.12
C ILE A 41 7.42 -6.92 -11.21
N LEU A 42 6.57 -5.90 -11.43
CA LEU A 42 5.36 -5.70 -10.64
C LEU A 42 4.35 -6.84 -10.88
N ASN A 43 4.28 -7.37 -12.10
CA ASN A 43 3.39 -8.49 -12.42
C ASN A 43 3.82 -9.77 -11.67
N VAL A 44 5.12 -10.09 -11.65
CA VAL A 44 5.63 -11.25 -10.88
C VAL A 44 5.40 -11.07 -9.38
N ILE A 45 5.71 -9.90 -8.84
CA ILE A 45 5.53 -9.65 -7.41
C ILE A 45 4.04 -9.70 -7.03
N ASN A 46 3.18 -9.01 -7.77
CA ASN A 46 1.77 -8.89 -7.42
C ASN A 46 0.98 -10.19 -7.65
N ASN A 47 1.21 -10.89 -8.76
CA ASN A 47 0.41 -12.06 -9.12
C ASN A 47 0.97 -13.38 -8.61
N ILE A 48 2.26 -13.43 -8.24
CA ILE A 48 2.89 -14.68 -7.77
C ILE A 48 3.34 -14.52 -6.32
N LEU A 49 4.19 -13.52 -6.02
CA LEU A 49 4.85 -13.43 -4.73
C LEU A 49 3.88 -13.09 -3.58
N VAL A 50 3.02 -12.09 -3.77
CA VAL A 50 2.02 -11.67 -2.76
C VAL A 50 1.05 -12.81 -2.42
N PRO A 51 0.32 -13.43 -3.37
CA PRO A 51 -0.60 -14.51 -3.05
C PRO A 51 0.11 -15.74 -2.47
N LEU A 52 1.36 -16.02 -2.88
CA LEU A 52 2.15 -17.11 -2.30
C LEU A 52 2.47 -16.87 -0.82
N ILE A 53 2.93 -15.66 -0.47
CA ILE A 53 3.26 -15.32 0.93
C ILE A 53 2.00 -15.32 1.80
N ILE A 54 0.88 -14.78 1.30
CA ILE A 54 -0.41 -14.84 1.99
C ILE A 54 -0.84 -16.30 2.21
N GLY A 55 -0.69 -17.16 1.19
CA GLY A 55 -0.99 -18.58 1.30
C GLY A 55 -0.17 -19.28 2.38
N ILE A 56 1.14 -19.03 2.43
CA ILE A 56 2.04 -19.60 3.45
C ILE A 56 1.66 -19.06 4.84
N ALA A 57 1.44 -17.76 4.99
CA ALA A 57 1.03 -17.15 6.25
C ALA A 57 -0.29 -17.74 6.76
N PHE A 58 -1.24 -17.99 5.86
CA PHE A 58 -2.52 -18.62 6.17
C PHE A 58 -2.36 -20.08 6.62
N ILE A 59 -1.49 -20.85 5.96
CA ILE A 59 -1.18 -22.23 6.36
C ILE A 59 -0.53 -22.28 7.75
N VAL A 60 0.45 -21.41 8.02
CA VAL A 60 1.11 -21.32 9.34
C VAL A 60 0.12 -20.90 10.42
N PHE A 61 -0.77 -19.95 10.11
CA PHE A 61 -1.84 -19.54 11.01
C PHE A 61 -2.80 -20.69 11.33
N LEU A 62 -3.29 -21.41 10.31
CA LEU A 62 -4.12 -22.60 10.47
C LEU A 62 -3.44 -23.69 11.29
N TRP A 63 -2.14 -23.95 11.03
CA TRP A 63 -1.36 -24.92 11.79
C TRP A 63 -1.23 -24.52 13.27
N GLY A 64 -0.99 -23.24 13.54
CA GLY A 64 -0.95 -22.72 14.91
C GLY A 64 -2.28 -22.85 15.64
N VAL A 65 -3.40 -22.51 14.98
CA VAL A 65 -4.74 -22.68 15.55
C VAL A 65 -5.05 -24.15 15.79
N PHE A 66 -4.75 -25.02 14.82
CA PHE A 66 -4.96 -26.46 14.94
C PHE A 66 -4.15 -27.05 16.10
N LYS A 67 -2.85 -26.73 16.19
CA LYS A 67 -2.00 -27.19 17.30
C LYS A 67 -2.47 -26.64 18.65
N TYR A 68 -2.89 -25.38 18.72
CA TYR A 68 -3.40 -24.77 19.94
C TYR A 68 -4.72 -25.39 20.44
N PHE A 69 -5.67 -25.66 19.54
CA PHE A 69 -7.00 -26.15 19.91
C PHE A 69 -7.10 -27.67 20.01
N ILE A 70 -6.43 -28.43 19.15
CA ILE A 70 -6.54 -29.90 19.12
C ILE A 70 -5.50 -30.54 20.04
N LEU A 71 -4.21 -30.19 19.90
CA LEU A 71 -3.13 -30.76 20.73
C LEU A 71 -3.01 -30.04 22.09
N GLY A 72 -3.18 -28.72 22.09
CA GLY A 72 -3.14 -27.91 23.31
C GLY A 72 -4.29 -28.16 24.31
N ALA A 73 -5.28 -28.99 23.95
CA ALA A 73 -6.31 -29.46 24.87
C ALA A 73 -5.80 -30.54 25.84
N ALA A 74 -4.78 -31.30 25.45
CA ALA A 74 -4.24 -32.40 26.23
C ALA A 74 -2.90 -32.05 26.91
N ASN A 75 -2.14 -31.07 26.38
CA ASN A 75 -0.80 -30.74 26.87
C ASN A 75 -0.52 -29.22 26.83
N GLU A 76 0.07 -28.71 27.90
CA GLU A 76 0.28 -27.26 28.10
C GLU A 76 1.43 -26.70 27.24
N ASP A 77 2.38 -27.55 26.87
CA ASP A 77 3.50 -27.22 25.97
C ASP A 77 3.01 -26.99 24.53
N ASP A 78 2.15 -27.86 24.00
CA ASP A 78 1.57 -27.70 22.66
C ASP A 78 0.69 -26.45 22.57
N ARG A 79 0.06 -26.06 23.69
CA ARG A 79 -0.70 -24.83 23.80
C ARG A 79 0.19 -23.58 23.75
N ARG A 80 1.39 -23.62 24.33
CA ARG A 80 2.38 -22.54 24.19
C ARG A 80 2.87 -22.43 22.75
N GLU A 81 3.23 -23.57 22.15
CA GLU A 81 3.78 -23.62 20.80
C GLU A 81 2.73 -23.19 19.74
N GLY A 82 1.50 -23.67 19.84
CA GLY A 82 0.41 -23.27 18.96
C GLY A 82 0.14 -21.76 19.00
N ARG A 83 0.18 -21.15 20.20
CA ARG A 83 0.04 -19.69 20.35
C ARG A 83 1.18 -18.94 19.68
N GLN A 84 2.40 -19.45 19.77
CA GLN A 84 3.55 -18.88 19.07
C GLN A 84 3.36 -18.95 17.54
N PHE A 85 2.93 -20.09 16.98
CA PHE A 85 2.66 -20.18 15.53
C PHE A 85 1.56 -19.23 15.06
N VAL A 86 0.47 -19.06 15.84
CA VAL A 86 -0.58 -18.07 15.53
C VAL A 86 -0.03 -16.66 15.52
N LEU A 87 0.82 -16.30 16.50
CA LEU A 87 1.51 -15.00 16.54
C LEU A 87 2.39 -14.78 15.31
N TRP A 88 3.17 -15.79 14.91
CA TRP A 88 4.00 -15.72 13.70
C TRP A 88 3.16 -15.53 12.43
N GLY A 89 2.01 -16.21 12.31
CA GLY A 89 1.06 -15.99 11.23
C GLY A 89 0.51 -14.56 11.21
N LEU A 90 0.10 -14.04 12.38
CA LEU A 90 -0.43 -12.68 12.52
C LEU A 90 0.61 -11.62 12.14
N ILE A 91 1.86 -11.79 12.58
CA ILE A 91 2.98 -10.90 12.22
C ILE A 91 3.17 -10.91 10.70
N GLY A 92 3.09 -12.09 10.06
CA GLY A 92 3.11 -12.22 8.61
C GLY A 92 2.03 -11.37 7.93
N PHE A 93 0.79 -11.43 8.42
CA PHE A 93 -0.31 -10.61 7.88
C PHE A 93 -0.07 -9.10 8.06
N VAL A 94 0.39 -8.68 9.23
CA VAL A 94 0.69 -7.25 9.51
C VAL A 94 1.77 -6.72 8.56
N VAL A 95 2.82 -7.50 8.29
CA VAL A 95 3.88 -7.11 7.35
C VAL A 95 3.33 -6.93 5.94
N ILE A 96 2.51 -7.86 5.44
CA ILE A 96 1.92 -7.80 4.10
C ILE A 96 1.04 -6.54 3.96
N ILE A 97 0.18 -6.28 4.95
CA ILE A 97 -0.68 -5.09 4.97
C ILE A 97 0.16 -3.81 5.07
N SER A 98 1.21 -3.81 5.88
CA SER A 98 2.10 -2.65 6.03
C SER A 98 2.81 -2.30 4.72
N VAL A 99 3.29 -3.29 3.97
CA VAL A 99 3.93 -3.05 2.66
C VAL A 99 2.92 -2.45 1.68
N TRP A 100 1.71 -3.01 1.58
CA TRP A 100 0.67 -2.47 0.71
C TRP A 100 0.17 -1.09 1.12
N GLY A 101 0.01 -0.85 2.42
CA GLY A 101 -0.37 0.45 2.97
C GLY A 101 0.69 1.51 2.65
N LEU A 102 1.97 1.16 2.78
CA LEU A 102 3.07 2.05 2.42
C LEU A 102 3.12 2.30 0.91
N VAL A 103 2.99 1.26 0.08
CA VAL A 103 2.91 1.41 -1.39
C VAL A 103 1.75 2.33 -1.77
N ALA A 104 0.56 2.12 -1.20
CA ALA A 104 -0.60 2.98 -1.46
C ALA A 104 -0.37 4.42 -1.00
N LEU A 105 0.25 4.63 0.16
CA LEU A 105 0.56 5.96 0.68
C LEU A 105 1.57 6.67 -0.22
N VAL A 106 2.64 6.00 -0.62
CA VAL A 106 3.68 6.53 -1.51
C VAL A 106 3.08 6.82 -2.89
N SER A 107 2.25 5.93 -3.45
CA SER A 107 1.57 6.16 -4.73
C SER A 107 0.65 7.38 -4.69
N ASN A 108 -0.14 7.53 -3.63
CA ASN A 108 -1.05 8.66 -3.47
C ASN A 108 -0.32 9.99 -3.23
N THR A 109 0.77 9.99 -2.46
CA THR A 109 1.51 11.21 -2.10
C THR A 109 2.40 11.73 -3.23
N LEU A 110 2.96 10.84 -4.05
CA LEU A 110 3.79 11.20 -5.20
C LEU A 110 2.96 11.41 -6.48
N GLY A 111 1.63 11.28 -6.40
CA GLY A 111 0.74 11.47 -7.53
C GLY A 111 0.88 10.41 -8.61
N PHE A 112 1.35 9.21 -8.25
CA PHE A 112 1.27 8.04 -9.11
C PHE A 112 -0.20 7.63 -9.19
N SER A 113 -0.93 8.23 -10.13
CA SER A 113 -2.25 7.75 -10.50
C SER A 113 -2.06 6.33 -11.02
N THR A 114 -2.41 5.33 -10.21
CA THR A 114 -2.71 3.98 -10.66
C THR A 114 -4.02 4.02 -11.47
N GLY A 115 -4.09 4.91 -12.45
CA GLY A 115 -5.16 4.98 -13.41
C GLY A 115 -5.05 3.73 -14.24
N SER A 116 -5.94 2.77 -13.98
CA SER A 116 -6.36 1.84 -15.01
C SER A 116 -6.54 2.68 -16.28
N ALA A 117 -5.68 2.47 -17.26
CA ALA A 117 -5.92 2.97 -18.59
C ALA A 117 -7.22 2.31 -19.04
N THR A 118 -8.34 2.97 -18.79
CA THR A 118 -9.58 2.71 -19.48
C THR A 118 -9.25 2.91 -20.95
N THR A 119 -9.03 1.80 -21.65
CA THR A 119 -9.02 1.73 -23.11
C THR A 119 -10.46 1.94 -23.58
N ASN A 120 -11.01 3.12 -23.34
CA ASN A 120 -12.25 3.59 -23.93
C ASN A 120 -11.87 4.58 -25.01
N GLY A 121 -11.65 4.10 -26.25
CA GLY A 121 -11.67 5.00 -27.41
C GLY A 121 -10.66 4.80 -28.54
N LEU A 122 -10.10 3.60 -28.77
CA LEU A 122 -9.30 3.35 -29.99
C LEU A 122 -9.75 2.11 -30.76
N THR A 123 -11.05 1.87 -30.89
CA THR A 123 -11.53 1.11 -32.06
C THR A 123 -11.60 2.07 -33.24
N PRO A 124 -10.81 1.87 -34.31
CA PRO A 124 -10.93 2.67 -35.53
C PRO A 124 -12.35 2.55 -36.09
N PRO A 125 -12.94 3.63 -36.63
CA PRO A 125 -14.23 3.52 -37.30
C PRO A 125 -14.09 2.55 -38.48
N THR A 126 -14.79 1.42 -38.38
CA THR A 126 -15.09 0.57 -39.52
C THR A 126 -16.05 1.33 -40.42
N ILE A 127 -15.58 1.68 -41.63
CA ILE A 127 -16.43 2.08 -42.75
C ILE A 127 -17.37 0.94 -43.16
#